data_AF-A0AAW2H514-F1
#
_entry.id   AF-A0AAW2H514-F1
#
_cell.length_a   1.000
_cell.length_b   1.000
_cell.length_c   1.000
_cell.angle_alpha   90.00
_cell.angle_beta   90.00
_cell.angle_gamma   90.00
#
_symmetry.space_group_name_H-M   'P 1'
#
loop_
_entity.id
_entity.type
_entity.pdbx_description
1 polymer ?
#
loop_
_entity_poly.entity_id
_entity_poly.type
_entity_poly.pdbx_seq_one_letter_code
_entity_poly.pdbx_strand_id
1 'polypeptide(L)'
;MNSNIKILRSLLQELRRVSHNKTTKDNAMLQYIMEQAHTHKETSEVLCKAREELKSLAEMYLCYLKSQQACKEIHRQYSGKGERSIKETADLVGFKLPHDPK
;
A
#
# COMPACT_ATOMS: atom_id res chain seq x y z
N MET A 1 -1.26 5.06 -23.33
CA MET A 1 -1.68 4.14 -22.23
C MET A 1 -2.27 4.97 -21.09
N ASN A 2 -3.56 4.83 -20.77
CA ASN A 2 -4.24 5.66 -19.77
C ASN A 2 -3.63 5.52 -18.37
N SER A 3 -2.98 6.57 -17.87
CA SER A 3 -2.33 6.63 -16.54
C SER A 3 -3.29 6.26 -15.40
N ASN A 4 -4.55 6.70 -15.50
CA ASN A 4 -5.61 6.42 -14.52
C ASN A 4 -5.88 4.91 -14.35
N ILE A 5 -5.81 4.13 -15.44
CA ILE A 5 -6.02 2.67 -15.37
C ILE A 5 -4.86 2.00 -14.62
N LYS A 6 -3.63 2.51 -14.77
CA LYS A 6 -2.47 1.98 -14.03
C LYS A 6 -2.61 2.25 -12.52
N ILE A 7 -3.03 3.46 -12.14
CA ILE A 7 -3.26 3.84 -10.74
C ILE A 7 -4.37 2.96 -10.13
N LEU A 8 -5.49 2.80 -10.85
CA LEU A 8 -6.59 1.97 -10.37
C LEU A 8 -6.16 0.51 -10.16
N ARG A 9 -5.38 -0.06 -11.09
CA ARG A 9 -4.85 -1.43 -10.97
C ARG A 9 -3.93 -1.59 -9.77
N SER A 10 -3.03 -0.63 -9.55
CA SER A 10 -2.14 -0.62 -8.37
C SER A 10 -2.94 -0.54 -7.08
N LEU A 11 -3.95 0.34 -7.02
CA LEU A 11 -4.83 0.48 -5.86
C LEU A 11 -5.59 -0.82 -5.55
N LEU A 12 -6.15 -1.46 -6.57
CA LEU A 12 -6.82 -2.76 -6.45
C LEU A 12 -5.87 -3.86 -5.96
N GLN A 13 -4.61 -3.86 -6.43
CA GLN A 13 -3.62 -4.84 -6.01
C GLN A 13 -3.24 -4.67 -4.54
N GLU A 14 -3.03 -3.43 -4.08
CA GLU A 14 -2.74 -3.14 -2.67
C GLU A 14 -3.94 -3.46 -1.77
N LEU A 15 -5.16 -3.14 -2.20
CA LEU A 15 -6.38 -3.51 -1.46
C LEU A 15 -6.52 -5.01 -1.26
N ARG A 16 -6.16 -5.83 -2.27
CA ARG A 16 -6.13 -7.29 -2.13
C ARG A 16 -5.03 -7.80 -1.21
N ARG A 17 -3.90 -7.08 -1.08
CA ARG A 17 -2.82 -7.45 -0.14
C ARG A 17 -3.23 -7.16 1.31
N VAL A 18 -3.96 -6.06 1.53
CA VAL A 18 -4.41 -5.64 2.86
C VAL A 18 -5.67 -6.39 3.29
N SER A 19 -6.62 -6.62 2.39
CA SER A 19 -7.84 -7.37 2.67
C SER A 19 -7.54 -8.87 2.72
N HIS A 20 -7.92 -9.54 3.82
CA HIS A 20 -7.82 -11.00 3.93
C HIS A 20 -8.94 -11.74 3.17
N ASN A 21 -9.87 -10.99 2.53
CA ASN A 21 -10.97 -11.57 1.78
C ASN A 21 -10.54 -11.84 0.33
N LYS A 22 -10.58 -13.11 -0.07
CA LYS A 22 -10.15 -13.59 -1.41
C LYS A 22 -11.06 -13.14 -2.55
N THR A 23 -12.30 -12.74 -2.26
CA THR A 23 -13.33 -12.44 -3.25
C THR A 23 -13.41 -10.94 -3.53
N THR A 24 -13.10 -10.55 -4.77
CA THR A 24 -13.25 -9.17 -5.26
C THR A 24 -14.69 -8.65 -5.21
N LYS A 25 -15.68 -9.55 -5.12
CA LYS A 25 -17.10 -9.20 -5.03
C LYS A 25 -17.54 -8.79 -3.62
N ASP A 26 -16.91 -9.33 -2.58
CA ASP A 26 -17.34 -9.11 -1.18
C ASP A 26 -16.63 -7.92 -0.52
N ASN A 27 -15.69 -7.29 -1.24
CA ASN A 27 -14.98 -6.13 -0.74
C ASN A 27 -15.74 -4.85 -1.16
N ALA A 28 -16.53 -4.29 -0.25
CA ALA A 28 -17.33 -3.09 -0.46
C ALA A 28 -16.49 -1.89 -0.96
N MET A 29 -15.24 -1.77 -0.52
CA MET A 29 -14.33 -0.71 -0.98
C MET A 29 -13.95 -0.87 -2.44
N LEU A 30 -13.79 -2.12 -2.90
CA LEU A 30 -13.50 -2.42 -4.30
C LEU A 30 -14.66 -2.04 -5.22
N GLN A 31 -15.89 -2.39 -4.80
CA GLN A 31 -17.11 -2.03 -5.53
C GLN A 31 -17.25 -0.52 -5.64
N TYR A 32 -17.08 0.19 -4.53
CA TYR A 32 -17.13 1.65 -4.51
C TYR A 32 -16.11 2.28 -5.47
N ILE A 33 -14.85 1.85 -5.43
CA ILE A 33 -13.80 2.38 -6.32
C ILE A 33 -14.13 2.12 -7.79
N MET A 34 -14.65 0.94 -8.13
CA MET A 34 -15.02 0.62 -9.51
C MET A 34 -16.21 1.45 -9.99
N GLU A 35 -17.19 1.70 -9.12
CA GLU A 35 -18.34 2.56 -9.40
C GLU A 35 -17.92 4.02 -9.61
N GLN A 36 -17.08 4.57 -8.73
CA GLN A 36 -16.53 5.92 -8.90
C GLN A 36 -15.71 6.04 -10.20
N ALA A 37 -14.87 5.04 -10.50
CA ALA A 37 -14.10 5.02 -11.74
C ALA A 37 -14.97 4.95 -13.01
N HIS A 38 -16.15 4.34 -12.91
CA HIS A 38 -17.11 4.28 -14.01
C HIS A 38 -17.85 5.60 -14.20
N THR A 39 -18.35 6.20 -13.11
CA THR A 39 -19.06 7.49 -13.12
C THR A 39 -18.20 8.63 -13.70
N HIS A 40 -16.88 8.57 -13.49
CA HIS A 40 -15.96 9.61 -13.95
C HIS A 40 -15.25 9.30 -15.29
N LYS A 41 -15.75 8.33 -16.07
CA LYS A 41 -15.08 7.85 -17.29
C LYS A 41 -15.26 8.77 -18.50
N GLU A 42 -16.36 9.51 -18.63
CA GLU A 42 -16.62 10.41 -19.77
C GLU A 42 -17.59 11.55 -19.43
N THR A 43 -17.08 12.71 -19.03
CA THR A 43 -17.95 13.89 -18.93
C THR A 43 -17.13 15.18 -19.10
N SER A 44 -17.78 16.23 -19.62
CA SER A 44 -17.30 17.55 -20.10
C SER A 44 -16.28 18.33 -19.25
N GLU A 45 -15.73 19.45 -19.75
CA GLU A 45 -14.62 20.24 -19.18
C GLU A 45 -14.69 20.58 -17.67
N VAL A 46 -15.86 20.72 -17.06
CA VAL A 46 -16.03 20.87 -15.60
C VAL A 46 -15.57 19.62 -14.82
N LEU A 47 -15.58 18.46 -15.48
CA LEU A 47 -15.14 17.16 -14.96
C LEU A 47 -13.66 16.84 -15.17
N CYS A 48 -12.88 17.68 -15.85
CA CYS A 48 -11.44 17.49 -15.85
C CYS A 48 -10.88 17.65 -14.42
N LYS A 49 -11.43 18.60 -13.66
CA LYS A 49 -11.14 18.78 -12.23
C LYS A 49 -11.58 17.58 -11.41
N ALA A 50 -12.80 17.09 -11.59
CA ALA A 50 -13.29 15.89 -10.89
C ALA A 50 -12.45 14.63 -11.19
N ARG A 51 -11.95 14.49 -12.43
CA ARG A 51 -11.05 13.40 -12.82
C ARG A 51 -9.69 13.52 -12.13
N GLU A 52 -9.14 14.73 -12.05
CA GLU A 52 -7.90 15.00 -11.35
C GLU A 52 -8.02 14.82 -9.84
N GLU A 53 -9.16 15.23 -9.25
CA GLU A 53 -9.49 14.99 -7.85
C GLU A 53 -9.60 13.50 -7.56
N LEU A 54 -10.30 12.72 -8.39
CA LEU A 54 -10.37 11.26 -8.23
C LEU A 54 -8.99 10.61 -8.35
N LYS A 55 -8.16 11.07 -9.30
CA LYS A 55 -6.79 10.58 -9.45
C LYS A 55 -5.95 10.89 -8.21
N SER A 56 -6.00 12.12 -7.72
CA SER A 56 -5.29 12.56 -6.50
C SER A 56 -5.75 11.77 -5.28
N LEU A 57 -7.06 11.54 -5.15
CA LEU A 57 -7.64 10.72 -4.10
C LEU A 57 -7.15 9.26 -4.18
N ALA A 58 -7.12 8.67 -5.38
CA ALA A 58 -6.61 7.33 -5.59
C ALA A 58 -5.10 7.22 -5.28
N GLU A 59 -4.31 8.22 -5.63
CA GLU A 59 -2.88 8.31 -5.28
C GLU A 59 -2.68 8.44 -3.76
N MET A 60 -3.50 9.24 -3.08
CA MET A 60 -3.49 9.38 -1.63
C MET A 60 -3.80 8.04 -0.95
N TYR A 61 -4.85 7.33 -1.36
CA TYR A 61 -5.18 6.02 -0.80
C TYR A 61 -4.09 4.98 -1.08
N LEU A 62 -3.50 5.00 -2.28
CA LEU A 62 -2.38 4.12 -2.61
C LEU A 62 -1.18 4.39 -1.70
N CYS A 63 -0.86 5.66 -1.44
CA CYS A 63 0.20 6.07 -0.52
C CYS A 63 -0.10 5.60 0.91
N TYR A 64 -1.34 5.75 1.37
CA TYR A 64 -1.78 5.32 2.69
C TYR A 64 -1.62 3.81 2.89
N LEU A 65 -2.11 2.99 1.95
CA LEU A 65 -2.01 1.53 2.03
C LEU A 65 -0.54 1.07 2.03
N LYS A 66 0.29 1.65 1.17
CA LYS A 66 1.74 1.37 1.15
C LYS A 66 2.41 1.75 2.46
N SER A 67 2.09 2.92 3.01
CA SER A 67 2.60 3.38 4.30
C SER A 67 2.19 2.44 5.43
N GLN A 68 0.95 1.92 5.40
CA GLN A 68 0.49 0.94 6.37
C GLN A 68 1.31 -0.37 6.28
N GLN A 69 1.63 -0.84 5.08
CA GLN A 69 2.47 -2.03 4.90
C GLN A 69 3.92 -1.78 5.37
N ALA A 70 4.50 -0.62 5.05
CA ALA A 70 5.81 -0.22 5.53
C ALA A 70 5.85 -0.14 7.07
N CYS A 71 4.82 0.44 7.68
CA CYS A 71 4.70 0.50 9.14
C CYS A 71 4.62 -0.90 9.77
N LYS A 72 3.86 -1.83 9.17
CA LYS A 72 3.83 -3.23 9.63
C LYS A 72 5.19 -3.91 9.52
N GLU A 73 5.94 -3.64 8.46
CA GLU A 73 7.27 -4.20 8.27
C GLU A 73 8.28 -3.65 9.29
N ILE A 74 8.29 -2.32 9.48
CA ILE A 74 9.10 -1.68 10.52
C ILE A 74 8.72 -2.22 11.89
N HIS A 75 7.43 -2.32 12.21
CA HIS A 75 6.98 -2.90 13.47
C HIS A 75 7.43 -4.36 13.59
N ARG A 76 7.35 -5.17 12.52
CA ARG A 76 7.84 -6.56 12.55
C ARG A 76 9.35 -6.64 12.83
N GLN A 77 10.15 -5.74 12.26
CA GLN A 77 11.60 -5.72 12.41
C GLN A 77 12.07 -5.17 13.75
N TYR A 78 11.43 -4.10 14.24
CA TYR A 78 11.90 -3.33 15.40
C TYR A 78 11.04 -3.47 16.64
N SER A 79 9.79 -3.95 16.54
CA SER A 79 8.98 -4.20 17.73
C SER A 79 9.63 -5.28 18.60
N GLY A 80 9.64 -5.04 19.91
CA GLY A 80 10.28 -5.91 20.88
C GLY A 80 9.54 -7.24 20.96
N LYS A 81 10.17 -8.33 20.53
CA LYS A 81 9.68 -9.70 20.72
C LYS A 81 10.09 -10.28 22.10
N GLY A 82 10.41 -9.41 23.07
CA GLY A 82 11.13 -9.76 24.29
C GLY A 82 12.63 -9.50 24.16
N GLU A 83 13.44 -10.18 24.97
CA GLU A 83 14.91 -10.08 24.91
C GLU A 83 15.44 -10.73 23.63
N ARG A 84 16.20 -9.96 22.83
CA ARG A 84 16.90 -10.45 21.63
C ARG A 84 18.29 -10.92 22.02
N SER A 85 18.81 -11.92 21.32
CA SER A 85 20.20 -12.34 21.52
C SER A 85 21.20 -11.24 21.10
N ILE A 86 22.42 -11.32 21.61
CA ILE A 86 23.51 -10.38 21.27
C ILE A 86 23.76 -10.37 19.76
N LYS A 87 23.71 -11.55 19.11
CA LYS A 87 23.89 -11.68 17.67
C LYS A 87 22.79 -11.02 16.86
N GLU A 88 21.53 -11.32 17.19
CA GLU A 88 20.39 -10.71 16.51
C GLU A 88 20.37 -9.19 16.68
N THR A 89 20.81 -8.69 17.84
CA THR A 89 20.93 -7.25 18.10
C THR A 89 22.04 -6.64 17.27
N ALA A 90 23.22 -7.26 17.22
CA ALA A 90 24.34 -6.82 16.40
C ALA A 90 23.95 -6.77 14.91
N ASP A 91 23.34 -7.83 14.38
CA ASP A 91 22.89 -7.91 12.99
C ASP A 91 21.83 -6.85 12.67
N LEU A 92 20.87 -6.60 13.59
CA LEU A 92 19.82 -5.60 13.41
C LEU A 92 20.37 -4.18 13.22
N VAL A 93 21.42 -3.83 13.97
CA VAL A 93 22.02 -2.50 13.91
C VAL A 93 23.20 -2.41 12.93
N GLY A 94 23.54 -3.50 12.25
CA GLY A 94 24.62 -3.56 11.26
C GLY A 94 26.02 -3.77 11.81
N PHE A 95 26.16 -4.33 13.02
CA PHE A 95 27.44 -4.77 13.59
C PHE A 95 27.68 -6.26 13.35
N LYS A 96 28.95 -6.64 13.21
CA LYS A 96 29.39 -8.04 13.22
C LYS A 96 29.90 -8.42 14.61
N LEU A 97 29.86 -9.70 14.98
CA LEU A 97 30.49 -10.14 16.21
C LEU A 97 32.02 -10.18 16.05
N PRO A 98 32.78 -10.08 17.15
CA PRO A 98 34.24 -10.18 17.12
C PRO A 98 34.78 -11.49 16.51
N HIS A 99 33.92 -12.51 16.40
CA HIS A 99 34.26 -13.84 15.88
C HIS A 99 33.82 -14.05 14.43
N ASP A 100 33.09 -13.10 13.82
CA ASP A 100 32.69 -13.20 12.42
C ASP A 100 33.86 -12.85 11.49
N PRO A 101 33.96 -13.51 10.31
CA PRO A 101 34.96 -13.17 9.32
C PRO A 101 34.80 -11.72 8.85
N LYS A 102 35.95 -11.03 8.69
CA LYS A 102 36.02 -9.64 8.22
C LYS A 102 35.36 -9.48 6.86
#